data_AF-A0A0G0WFK4-F1
#
_entry.id   AF-A0A0G0WFK4-F1
#
_cell.length_a   1.000
_cell.length_b   1.000
_cell.length_c   1.000
_cell.angle_alpha   90.00
_cell.angle_beta   90.00
_cell.angle_gamma   90.00
#
_symmetry.space_group_name_H-M   'P 1'
#
loop_
_entity.id
_entity.type
_entity.pdbx_description
1 polymer ?
#
loop_
_entity_poly.entity_id
_entity_poly.type
_entity_poly.pdbx_seq_one_letter_code
_entity_poly.pdbx_strand_id
1 'polypeptide(L)'
;MRPEHKALGEYYFHGKTIDESAKSAGLDSSELEKLVQDINKKSIPALQEFYAKGGSHGYIADKYGLNRNELYAFMSRHKLNKNYEDEESKIKIMALAETQNLPL
;
A
#
# COMPACT_ATOMS: atom_id res chain seq x y z
N MET A 1 1.37 3.17 -21.59
CA MET A 1 1.24 2.91 -20.13
C MET A 1 -0.14 2.33 -19.91
N ARG A 2 -0.29 1.23 -19.14
CA ARG A 2 -1.62 0.64 -18.91
C ARG A 2 -2.44 1.53 -17.94
N PRO A 3 -3.77 1.66 -18.10
CA PRO A 3 -4.61 2.54 -17.28
C PRO A 3 -4.44 2.34 -15.76
N GLU A 4 -4.28 1.10 -15.31
CA GLU A 4 -4.15 0.71 -13.90
C GLU A 4 -2.91 1.34 -13.25
N HIS A 5 -1.77 1.29 -13.93
CA HIS A 5 -0.53 1.87 -13.42
C HIS A 5 -0.61 3.39 -13.32
N LYS A 6 -1.31 4.04 -14.25
CA LYS A 6 -1.56 5.48 -14.20
C LYS A 6 -2.47 5.81 -13.02
N ALA A 7 -3.58 5.09 -12.88
CA ALA A 7 -4.56 5.27 -11.81
C ALA A 7 -3.95 5.05 -10.41
N LEU A 8 -3.17 3.99 -10.22
CA LEU A 8 -2.46 3.71 -8.97
C LEU A 8 -1.45 4.82 -8.64
N GLY A 9 -0.75 5.34 -9.65
CA GLY A 9 0.18 6.44 -9.45
C GLY A 9 -0.51 7.72 -8.95
N GLU A 10 -1.62 8.07 -9.57
CA GLU A 10 -2.47 9.20 -9.19
C GLU A 10 -3.03 9.06 -7.77
N TYR A 11 -3.48 7.86 -7.40
CA TYR A 11 -4.01 7.58 -6.07
C TYR A 11 -2.94 7.65 -4.98
N TYR A 12 -1.84 6.90 -5.14
CA TYR A 12 -0.85 6.75 -4.08
C TYR A 12 0.14 7.93 -3.97
N PHE A 13 0.54 8.54 -5.10
CA PHE A 13 1.58 9.58 -5.10
C PHE A 13 1.04 11.00 -5.26
N HIS A 14 -0.12 11.18 -5.90
CA HIS A 14 -0.75 12.49 -6.07
C HIS A 14 -1.92 12.72 -5.09
N GLY A 15 -2.27 11.71 -4.29
CA GLY A 15 -3.22 11.83 -3.19
C GLY A 15 -4.68 12.02 -3.61
N LYS A 16 -4.99 11.81 -4.89
CA LYS A 16 -6.35 11.85 -5.45
C LYS A 16 -7.23 10.75 -4.84
N THR A 17 -8.53 10.95 -4.90
CA THR A 17 -9.51 9.90 -4.56
C THR A 17 -9.47 8.75 -5.58
N ILE A 18 -10.08 7.61 -5.26
CA ILE A 18 -10.21 6.47 -6.19
C ILE A 18 -10.92 6.94 -7.47
N ASP A 19 -12.04 7.65 -7.34
CA ASP A 19 -12.82 8.14 -8.48
C ASP A 19 -12.04 9.11 -9.36
N GLU A 20 -11.35 10.10 -8.77
CA GLU A 20 -10.54 11.05 -9.52
C GLU A 20 -9.39 10.35 -10.27
N SER A 21 -8.75 9.38 -9.61
CA SER A 21 -7.62 8.63 -10.16
C SER A 21 -8.07 7.74 -11.32
N ALA A 22 -9.13 6.96 -11.12
CA ALA A 22 -9.72 6.08 -12.12
C ALA A 22 -10.21 6.86 -13.35
N LYS A 23 -10.97 7.94 -13.12
CA LYS A 23 -11.45 8.84 -14.17
C LYS A 23 -10.31 9.44 -15.00
N SER A 24 -9.24 9.89 -14.36
CA SER A 24 -8.08 10.48 -15.05
C SER A 24 -7.30 9.48 -15.92
N ALA A 25 -7.45 8.20 -15.63
CA ALA A 25 -6.80 7.10 -16.35
C ALA A 25 -7.72 6.41 -17.37
N GLY A 26 -9.03 6.72 -17.36
CA GLY A 26 -10.01 5.99 -18.16
C GLY A 26 -10.24 4.55 -17.67
N LEU A 27 -10.14 4.34 -16.36
CA LEU A 27 -10.34 3.05 -15.68
C LEU A 27 -11.66 3.11 -14.88
N ASP A 28 -12.32 1.97 -14.71
CA ASP A 28 -13.47 1.87 -13.82
C ASP A 28 -13.04 2.01 -12.35
N SER A 29 -13.78 2.79 -11.56
CA SER A 29 -13.45 3.01 -10.15
C SER A 29 -13.42 1.71 -9.34
N SER A 30 -14.30 0.75 -9.63
CA SER A 30 -14.36 -0.53 -8.93
C SER A 30 -13.16 -1.42 -9.25
N GLU A 31 -12.58 -1.29 -10.44
CA GLU A 31 -11.34 -1.98 -10.80
C GLU A 31 -10.15 -1.40 -10.03
N LEU A 32 -10.05 -0.07 -9.94
CA LEU A 32 -9.01 0.57 -9.13
C LEU A 32 -9.16 0.23 -7.65
N GLU A 33 -10.39 0.23 -7.14
CA GLU A 33 -10.68 -0.11 -5.75
C GLU A 33 -10.20 -1.52 -5.41
N LYS A 34 -10.49 -2.53 -6.26
CA LYS A 34 -10.00 -3.91 -6.07
C LYS A 34 -8.49 -3.98 -6.02
N LEU A 35 -7.79 -3.25 -6.89
CA LEU A 35 -6.32 -3.19 -6.90
C LEU A 35 -5.77 -2.58 -5.61
N VAL A 36 -6.34 -1.46 -5.18
CA VAL A 36 -5.93 -0.79 -3.92
C VAL A 36 -6.20 -1.71 -2.71
N GLN A 37 -7.34 -2.39 -2.67
CA GLN A 37 -7.67 -3.34 -1.61
C GLN A 37 -6.68 -4.51 -1.56
N ASP A 38 -6.33 -5.09 -2.72
CA ASP A 38 -5.34 -6.17 -2.81
C ASP A 38 -3.95 -5.72 -2.34
N ILE A 39 -3.49 -4.55 -2.81
CA ILE A 39 -2.21 -3.96 -2.38
C ILE A 39 -2.21 -3.72 -0.87
N ASN A 40 -3.28 -3.14 -0.32
CA ASN A 40 -3.38 -2.85 1.12
C ASN A 40 -3.36 -4.14 1.95
N LYS A 41 -4.12 -5.16 1.53
CA LYS A 41 -4.19 -6.47 2.20
C LYS A 41 -2.84 -7.19 2.25
N LYS A 42 -2.00 -7.02 1.22
CA LYS A 42 -0.64 -7.57 1.19
C LYS A 42 0.38 -6.69 1.90
N SER A 43 0.25 -5.37 1.82
CA SER A 43 1.23 -4.41 2.33
C SER A 43 1.27 -4.37 3.85
N ILE A 44 0.12 -4.50 4.53
CA ILE A 44 0.05 -4.48 5.99
C ILE A 44 0.86 -5.62 6.63
N PRO A 45 0.62 -6.91 6.31
CA PRO A 45 1.40 -7.99 6.90
C PRO A 45 2.87 -7.97 6.44
N ALA A 46 3.16 -7.50 5.23
CA ALA A 46 4.52 -7.29 4.77
C ALA A 46 5.27 -6.27 5.64
N LEU A 47 4.62 -5.14 5.96
CA LEU A 47 5.21 -4.11 6.81
C LEU A 47 5.24 -4.52 8.28
N GLN A 48 4.29 -5.32 8.78
CA GLN A 48 4.39 -5.91 10.13
C GLN A 48 5.65 -6.76 10.26
N GLU A 49 5.96 -7.59 9.27
CA GLU A 49 7.20 -8.36 9.28
C GLU A 49 8.43 -7.47 9.18
N PHE A 50 8.42 -6.46 8.30
CA PHE A 50 9.51 -5.51 8.14
C PHE A 50 9.82 -4.77 9.45
N TYR A 51 8.83 -4.16 10.11
CA TYR A 51 9.04 -3.45 11.38
C TYR A 51 9.37 -4.36 12.56
N ALA A 52 9.05 -5.66 12.47
CA ALA A 52 9.38 -6.63 13.52
C ALA A 52 10.80 -7.21 13.38
N LYS A 53 11.28 -7.43 12.15
CA LYS A 53 12.50 -8.21 11.87
C LYS A 53 13.55 -7.46 11.04
N GLY A 54 13.20 -6.31 10.48
CA GLY A 54 14.00 -5.61 9.48
C GLY A 54 14.05 -6.34 8.13
N GLY A 55 15.06 -6.00 7.32
CA GLY A 55 15.31 -6.62 6.02
C GLY A 55 15.20 -5.65 4.85
N SER A 56 15.36 -6.16 3.63
CA SER A 56 15.24 -5.31 2.44
C SER A 56 13.77 -5.20 1.99
N HIS A 57 13.33 -3.99 1.65
CA HIS A 57 11.98 -3.75 1.13
C HIS A 57 11.64 -4.59 -0.11
N GLY A 58 12.63 -4.88 -0.97
CA GLY A 58 12.42 -5.71 -2.15
C GLY A 58 12.09 -7.16 -1.77
N TYR A 59 12.91 -7.75 -0.91
CA TYR A 59 12.67 -9.09 -0.38
C TYR A 59 11.32 -9.21 0.33
N ILE A 60 10.99 -8.24 1.19
CA ILE A 60 9.69 -8.22 1.89
C ILE A 60 8.53 -8.07 0.90
N ALA A 61 8.62 -7.18 -0.10
CA ALA A 61 7.56 -7.04 -1.10
C ALA A 61 7.33 -8.35 -1.87
N ASP A 62 8.42 -8.93 -2.40
CA ASP A 62 8.35 -10.16 -3.20
C ASP A 62 7.76 -11.33 -2.40
N LYS A 63 8.12 -11.46 -1.12
CA LYS A 63 7.60 -12.50 -0.22
C LYS A 63 6.07 -12.46 -0.08
N TYR A 64 5.47 -11.26 -0.17
CA TYR A 64 4.03 -11.05 -0.04
C TYR A 64 3.33 -10.84 -1.39
N GLY A 65 4.01 -11.14 -2.51
CA GLY A 65 3.43 -11.02 -3.85
C GLY A 65 3.15 -9.57 -4.25
N LEU A 66 3.93 -8.63 -3.73
CA LEU A 66 3.96 -7.23 -4.11
C LEU A 66 5.21 -6.96 -4.93
N ASN A 67 5.14 -6.00 -5.84
CA ASN A 67 6.36 -5.36 -6.31
C ASN A 67 6.81 -4.26 -5.32
N ARG A 68 8.09 -3.89 -5.42
CA ARG A 68 8.69 -2.88 -4.52
C ARG A 68 7.98 -1.52 -4.56
N ASN A 69 7.45 -1.12 -5.72
CA ASN A 69 6.80 0.17 -5.87
C ASN A 69 5.43 0.18 -5.19
N GLU A 70 4.69 -0.93 -5.18
CA GLU A 70 3.42 -1.05 -4.46
C GLU A 70 3.64 -0.90 -2.95
N LEU A 71 4.66 -1.57 -2.40
CA LEU A 71 5.00 -1.43 -0.99
C LEU A 71 5.38 0.03 -0.64
N TYR A 72 6.19 0.68 -1.48
CA TYR A 72 6.54 2.09 -1.29
C TYR A 72 5.38 3.05 -1.48
N ALA A 73 4.47 2.76 -2.40
CA ALA A 73 3.25 3.53 -2.62
C ALA A 73 2.37 3.51 -1.37
N PHE A 74 2.18 2.33 -0.78
CA PHE A 74 1.49 2.16 0.49
C PHE A 74 2.17 2.95 1.61
N MET A 75 3.49 2.78 1.79
CA MET A 75 4.26 3.51 2.81
C MET A 75 4.14 5.03 2.66
N SER A 76 4.23 5.54 1.43
CA SER A 76 4.10 6.96 1.12
C SER A 76 2.72 7.49 1.51
N ARG A 77 1.65 6.80 1.11
CA ARG A 77 0.27 7.20 1.41
C ARG A 77 -0.03 7.24 2.90
N HIS A 78 0.54 6.30 3.65
CA HIS A 78 0.39 6.22 5.11
C HIS A 78 1.48 6.95 5.91
N LYS A 79 2.39 7.68 5.23
CA LYS A 79 3.50 8.43 5.85
C LYS A 79 4.33 7.56 6.79
N LEU A 80 4.74 6.39 6.29
CA LEU A 80 5.54 5.41 7.02
C LEU A 80 7.02 5.57 6.67
N ASN A 81 7.88 5.38 7.67
CA ASN A 81 9.31 5.49 7.54
C ASN A 81 9.91 4.25 6.85
N LYS A 82 10.96 4.43 6.06
CA LYS A 82 11.71 3.32 5.45
C LYS A 82 12.70 2.67 6.41
N ASN A 83 12.86 3.21 7.62
CA ASN A 83 13.61 2.59 8.68
C ASN A 83 12.70 1.68 9.49
N TYR A 84 13.05 0.40 9.63
CA TYR A 84 12.27 -0.56 10.42
C TYR A 84 12.32 -0.27 11.92
N GLU A 85 13.29 0.54 12.38
CA GLU A 85 13.44 0.95 13.79
C GLU A 85 12.53 2.13 14.16
N ASP A 86 11.74 2.64 13.21
CA ASP A 86 10.79 3.73 13.45
C ASP A 86 9.55 3.22 14.20
N GLU A 87 9.52 3.43 15.51
CA GLU A 87 8.44 2.96 16.38
C GLU A 87 7.08 3.62 16.05
N GLU A 88 7.05 4.86 15.54
CA GLU A 88 5.79 5.52 15.13
C GLU A 88 5.14 4.77 13.95
N SER A 89 5.92 4.40 12.95
CA SER A 89 5.44 3.64 11.79
C SER A 89 5.01 2.23 12.15
N LYS A 90 5.71 1.60 13.10
CA LYS A 90 5.34 0.29 13.64
C LYS A 90 3.98 0.33 14.35
N ILE A 91 3.75 1.33 15.21
CA ILE A 91 2.44 1.54 15.87
C ILE A 91 1.34 1.74 14.83
N LYS A 92 1.56 2.59 13.81
CA LYS A 92 0.58 2.83 12.74
C LYS A 92 0.21 1.56 11.99
N ILE A 93 1.18 0.72 11.63
CA ILE A 93 0.92 -0.52 10.92
C ILE A 93 0.16 -1.53 11.77
N MET A 94 0.47 -1.63 13.06
CA MET A 94 -0.28 -2.50 13.98
C MET A 94 -1.74 -2.06 14.11
N ALA A 95 -2.01 -0.75 14.24
CA ALA A 95 -3.37 -0.22 14.28
C ALA A 95 -4.15 -0.50 12.98
N LEU A 96 -3.50 -0.37 11.82
CA LEU A 96 -4.11 -0.68 10.52
C LEU A 96 -4.47 -2.18 10.39
N ALA A 97 -3.61 -3.07 10.89
CA ALA A 97 -3.87 -4.50 10.89
C ALA A 97 -5.10 -4.87 11.74
N GLU A 98 -5.29 -4.20 12.89
CA GLU A 98 -6.47 -4.40 13.74
C GLU A 98 -7.75 -3.98 13.02
N THR A 99 -7.75 -2.84 12.31
CA THR A 99 -8.93 -2.39 11.55
C THR A 99 -9.33 -3.32 10.41
N GLN A 100 -8.39 -4.06 9.81
CA GLN A 100 -8.71 -5.05 8.77
C GLN A 100 -9.32 -6.35 9.31
N ASN A 101 -9.10 -6.67 10.58
CA ASN A 101 -9.63 -7.88 11.21
C ASN A 101 -11.04 -7.68 11.81
N LEU A 102 -11.53 -6.44 11.84
CA LEU A 102 -12.92 -6.17 12.19
C LEU A 102 -13.81 -6.55 11.00
N PRO A 103 -14.94 -7.26 11.22
CA PRO A 103 -15.89 -7.52 10.16
C PRO A 103 -16.41 -6.19 9.61
N LEU A 104 -16.32 -6.02 8.28
CA LEU A 104 -16.94 -4.91 7.54
C LEU A 104 -18.47 -4.97 7.65
#